data_AF-A0A178UNG6-F1
#
_entry.id   AF-A0A178UNG6-F1
#
_cell.length_a   1.000
_cell.length_b   1.000
_cell.length_c   1.000
_cell.angle_alpha   90.00
_cell.angle_beta   90.00
_cell.angle_gamma   90.00
#
_symmetry.space_group_name_H-M   'P 1'
#
loop_
_entity.id
_entity.type
_entity.pdbx_description
1 polymer ?
#
loop_
_entity_poly.entity_id
_entity_poly.type
_entity_poly.pdbx_seq_one_letter_code
_entity_poly.pdbx_strand_id
1 'polypeptide(L)' 'MFDLDRILKPGGLFWLDNFYCGNDEKKRVLTRLIERFGYKKLKWVVGEKTDAEVFLSAVPQKPARI' A
#
# COMPACT_ATOMS: atom_id res chain seq x y z
N MET A 1 -14.84 5.85 -1.15
CA MET A 1 -14.83 4.43 -1.58
C MET A 1 -13.50 4.20 -2.26
N PHE A 2 -12.80 3.09 -1.99
CA PHE A 2 -11.50 2.83 -2.60
C PHE A 2 -11.71 2.39 -4.05
N ASP A 3 -11.78 3.34 -4.97
CA ASP A 3 -12.11 3.06 -6.39
C ASP A 3 -11.12 2.08 -7.03
N LEU A 4 -9.88 2.09 -6.56
CA LEU A 4 -8.85 1.16 -6.96
C LEU A 4 -9.22 -0.30 -6.65
N ASP A 5 -9.86 -0.58 -5.51
CA ASP A 5 -10.30 -1.93 -5.17
C ASP A 5 -11.40 -2.42 -6.12
N ARG A 6 -12.27 -1.54 -6.62
CA ARG A 6 -13.31 -1.93 -7.58
C ARG A 6 -12.73 -2.34 -8.94
N ILE A 7 -11.64 -1.71 -9.35
CA ILE A 7 -11.03 -1.91 -10.67
C ILE A 7 -10.08 -3.12 -10.65
N LEU A 8 -9.39 -3.37 -9.52
CA LEU A 8 -8.49 -4.51 -9.41
C LEU A 8 -9.25 -5.84 -9.45
N LYS A 9 -8.89 -6.71 -10.40
CA LYS A 9 -9.40 -8.09 -10.45
C LYS A 9 -8.91 -8.90 -9.24
N PRO A 10 -9.64 -9.95 -8.80
CA PRO A 10 -9.15 -10.87 -7.78
C PRO A 10 -7.75 -11.40 -8.13
N GLY A 11 -6.84 -11.43 -7.16
CA GLY A 11 -5.44 -11.81 -7.38
C GLY A 11 -4.56 -10.76 -8.08
N GLY A 12 -5.14 -9.63 -8.51
CA GLY A 12 -4.41 -8.53 -9.14
C GLY A 12 -3.42 -7.86 -8.20
N LEU A 13 -2.36 -7.29 -8.78
CA LEU A 13 -1.33 -6.56 -8.06
C LEU A 13 -1.60 -5.06 -8.14
N PHE A 14 -1.44 -4.39 -7.00
CA PHE A 14 -1.41 -2.94 -6.92
C PHE A 14 0.03 -2.52 -6.65
N TRP A 15 0.59 -1.66 -7.49
CA TRP A 15 1.91 -1.08 -7.29
C TRP A 15 1.75 0.34 -6.76
N LEU A 16 2.20 0.55 -5.52
CA LEU A 16 2.39 1.84 -4.91
C LEU A 16 3.88 2.18 -4.93
N ASP A 17 4.26 3.33 -5.47
CA ASP A 17 5.66 3.75 -5.53
C ASP A 17 5.82 5.21 -5.08
N ASN A 18 6.99 5.54 -4.52
CA ASN A 18 7.34 6.90 -4.10
C ASN A 18 6.26 7.57 -3.21
N PHE A 19 5.56 6.79 -2.37
CA PHE A 19 4.52 7.34 -1.51
C PHE A 19 5.16 8.06 -0.32
N TYR A 20 5.01 9.38 -0.26
CA TYR A 20 5.59 10.20 0.79
C TYR A 20 4.93 9.95 2.16
N CYS A 21 5.73 9.41 3.07
CA CYS A 21 5.39 8.95 4.41
C CYS A 21 6.06 9.82 5.49
N GLY A 22 6.13 11.14 5.28
CA GLY A 22 6.69 12.09 6.26
C GLY A 22 5.87 12.28 7.55
N ASN A 23 4.74 11.58 7.72
CA ASN A 23 3.98 11.55 8.97
C ASN A 23 3.50 10.11 9.24
N ASP A 24 3.69 9.64 10.47
CA ASP A 24 3.23 8.32 10.93
C ASP A 24 1.73 8.09 10.74
N GLU A 25 0.92 9.15 10.75
CA GLU A 25 -0.50 9.05 10.48
C GLU A 25 -0.76 8.47 9.07
N LYS A 26 -0.02 8.94 8.05
CA LYS A 26 -0.16 8.46 6.67
C LYS A 26 0.20 6.98 6.55
N LYS A 27 1.28 6.56 7.22
CA LYS A 27 1.69 5.14 7.30
C LYS A 27 0.59 4.29 7.94
N ARG A 28 -0.02 4.75 9.04
CA ARG A 28 -1.10 4.04 9.74
C ARG A 28 -2.37 3.96 8.91
N VAL A 29 -2.74 5.03 8.20
CA VAL A 29 -3.93 5.05 7.33
C VAL A 29 -3.75 4.05 6.20
N LEU A 30 -2.62 4.08 5.49
CA LEU A 30 -2.36 3.13 4.40
C LEU A 30 -2.36 1.68 4.89
N THR A 31 -1.67 1.40 6.00
CA THR A 31 -1.62 0.06 6.61
C THR A 31 -3.02 -0.43 6.98
N ARG A 32 -3.82 0.42 7.63
CA ARG A 32 -5.22 0.11 7.99
C ARG A 32 -6.08 -0.17 6.76
N LEU A 33 -5.87 0.54 5.65
CA LEU A 33 -6.62 0.31 4.42
C LEU A 33 -6.27 -1.04 3.80
N ILE A 34 -4.98 -1.35 3.69
CA ILE A 34 -4.50 -2.64 3.17
C ILE A 34 -5.07 -3.80 4.00
N GLU A 35 -5.06 -3.67 5.32
CA GLU A 35 -5.60 -4.69 6.24
C GLU A 35 -7.13 -4.79 6.16
N ARG A 36 -7.83 -3.65 6.12
CA ARG A 36 -9.30 -3.61 6.01
C ARG A 36 -9.81 -4.31 4.76
N PHE A 37 -9.09 -4.21 3.64
CA PHE A 37 -9.46 -4.86 2.38
C PHE A 37 -8.80 -6.24 2.18
N GLY A 38 -8.04 -6.73 3.16
CA GLY A 38 -7.43 -8.06 3.12
C GLY A 38 -6.33 -8.22 2.05
N TYR A 39 -5.69 -7.12 1.64
CA TYR A 39 -4.61 -7.19 0.66
C TYR A 39 -3.40 -7.91 1.24
N LYS A 40 -2.87 -8.87 0.48
CA LYS A 40 -1.64 -9.59 0.84
C LYS A 40 -0.43 -8.73 0.53
N LYS A 41 0.42 -8.50 1.53
CA LYS A 41 1.67 -7.75 1.40
C LYS A 41 2.71 -8.65 0.69
N LEU A 42 3.06 -8.36 -0.57
CA LEU A 42 4.10 -9.13 -1.29
C LEU A 42 5.49 -8.52 -1.15
N LYS A 43 5.61 -7.20 -1.34
CA LYS A 43 6.88 -6.49 -1.19
C LYS A 43 6.63 -5.10 -0.60
N TRP A 44 7.45 -4.72 0.38
CA TRP A 44 7.42 -3.40 1.02
C TRP A 44 8.86 -2.92 1.13
N VAL A 45 9.12 -1.73 0.61
CA VAL A 45 10.43 -1.09 0.63
C VAL A 45 10.22 0.32 1.15
N VAL A 46 10.95 0.66 2.21
CA VAL A 46 11.00 2.02 2.73
C VAL A 46 12.30 2.62 2.21
N GLY A 47 12.20 3.74 1.50
CA GLY A 47 13.33 4.52 1.04
C GLY A 47 13.44 5.80 1.85
N GLU A 48 14.65 6.21 2.18
CA GLU A 48 14.93 7.47 2.87
C GLU A 48 15.73 8.33 1.90
N LYS A 49 15.22 9.52 1.59
CA LYS A 49 15.85 10.43 0.61
C LYS A 49 16.61 11.56 1.30
N THR A 50 16.23 11.90 2.53
CA THR A 50 16.85 12.89 3.44
C THR A 50 16.38 12.58 4.86
N ASP A 51 17.05 13.08 5.92
CA ASP A 51 16.80 12.73 7.34
C ASP A 51 15.33 12.82 7.83
N ALA A 52 14.44 13.48 7.09
CA ALA A 52 13.01 13.60 7.41
C ALA A 52 12.06 13.05 6.33
N GLU A 53 12.56 12.68 5.14
CA GLU A 53 11.72 12.28 4.01
C GLU A 53 11.74 10.76 3.80
N VAL A 54 10.74 10.11 4.38
CA VAL A 54 10.52 8.67 4.23
C VAL A 54 9.53 8.42 3.11
N PHE A 55 9.90 7.56 2.16
CA PHE A 55 9.06 7.11 1.06
C PHE A 55 8.74 5.62 1.20
N LEU A 56 7.54 5.22 0.82
CA LEU A 56 7.12 3.83 0.78
C LEU A 56 6.85 3.41 -0.66
N SER A 57 7.46 2.30 -1.05
CA SER A 57 7.11 1.55 -2.24
C SER A 57 6.60 0.17 -1.81
N ALA A 58 5.41 -0.20 -2.27
CA ALA A 58 4.77 -1.45 -1.89
C ALA A 58 4.07 -2.12 -3.07
N VAL A 59 4.07 -3.45 -3.06
CA VAL A 59 3.28 -4.29 -3.97
C VAL A 59 2.33 -5.15 -3.14
N PRO A 60 1.12 -4.66 -2.86
CA PRO A 60 0.03 -5.47 -2.32
C PRO A 60 -0.74 -6.23 -3.42
N GLN A 61 -1.21 -7.43 -3.08
CA GLN A 61 -2.06 -8.28 -3.93
C GLN A 61 -3.48 -8.33 -3.38
N LYS A 62 -4.47 -8.11 -4.23
CA LYS A 62 -5.88 -8.25 -3.85
C LYS A 62 -6.21 -9.71 -3.56
N PRO A 63 -6.92 -10.01 -2.46
CA PRO A 63 -7.27 -11.39 -2.14
C PRO A 63 -8.07 -12.03 -3.28
N ALA A 64 -7.78 -13.29 -3.57
CA ALA A 64 -8.64 -14.10 -4.41
C ALA A 64 -9.98 -14.29 -3.69
N ARG A 65 -11.09 -14.19 -4.42
CA ARG A 65 -12.38 -14.66 -3.90
C ARG A 65 -12.31 -16.19 -4.00
N ILE A 66 -12.25 -16.85 -2.84
CA ILE A 66 -12.45 -18.31 -2.75
C ILE A 66 -13.94 -18.56 -2.90
#